data_AF-A0A940HX90-F1
#
_entry.id   AF-A0A940HX90-F1
#
_cell.length_a   1.000
_cell.length_b   1.000
_cell.length_c   1.000
_cell.angle_alpha   90.00
_cell.angle_beta   90.00
_cell.angle_gamma   90.00
#
_symmetry.space_group_name_H-M   'P 1'
#
loop_
_entity.id
_entity.type
_entity.pdbx_description
1 polymer ?
#
loop_
_entity_poly.entity_id
_entity_poly.type
_entity_poly.pdbx_seq_one_letter_code
_entity_poly.pdbx_strand_id
1 'polypeptide(L)'
;MEKNLYIDASHPDETRIVLKSKSNIEEYESENTNSLNIKSNIYLGKVSRVEPSLQAAFVNYGRERHGFLAFNDIQSDYYQIPTEDKKELQKTEEKIREDLKEKTEDNEIKTPESFKDDLNVNNNINERVGEDKNSNTNQSEKIREKLKNRYGVRKYRIQEVIKPGQVILVQV
;
A
#
# COMPACT_ATOMS: atom_id res chain seq x y z
N MET A 1 18.66 29.17 1.94
CA MET A 1 17.75 30.35 1.94
C MET A 1 16.65 30.07 2.93
N GLU A 2 16.19 31.09 3.66
CA GLU A 2 15.09 30.94 4.61
C GLU A 2 13.76 30.75 3.88
N LYS A 3 12.98 29.78 4.33
CA LYS A 3 11.62 29.52 3.88
C LYS A 3 10.68 29.77 5.05
N ASN A 4 9.63 30.54 4.82
CA ASN A 4 8.65 30.92 5.82
C ASN A 4 7.31 30.27 5.49
N LEU A 5 6.70 29.63 6.50
CA LEU A 5 5.36 29.04 6.40
C LEU A 5 4.34 30.01 7.02
N TYR A 6 3.39 30.48 6.21
CA TYR A 6 2.30 31.35 6.65
C TYR A 6 1.01 30.54 6.72
N ILE A 7 0.25 30.69 7.81
CA ILE A 7 -1.02 30.02 8.03
C ILE A 7 -2.07 31.10 8.30
N ASP A 8 -3.08 31.20 7.44
CA ASP A 8 -4.25 32.07 7.61
C ASP A 8 -5.47 31.23 7.94
N ALA A 9 -5.98 31.41 9.16
CA ALA A 9 -7.21 30.80 9.66
C ALA A 9 -8.25 31.87 10.06
N SER A 10 -8.16 33.07 9.47
CA SER A 10 -9.07 34.19 9.77
C SER A 10 -10.50 33.93 9.24
N HIS A 11 -10.63 33.10 8.21
CA HIS A 11 -11.92 32.69 7.65
C HIS A 11 -12.33 31.35 8.29
N PRO A 12 -13.54 31.24 8.85
CA PRO A 12 -13.96 30.02 9.54
C PRO A 12 -14.16 28.82 8.59
N ASP A 13 -14.44 29.08 7.31
CA ASP A 13 -14.75 28.05 6.32
C ASP A 13 -13.52 27.59 5.52
N GLU A 14 -12.39 28.28 5.64
CA GLU A 14 -11.20 28.04 4.83
C GLU A 14 -9.93 28.35 5.60
N THR A 15 -9.02 27.39 5.65
CA THR A 15 -7.65 27.58 6.15
C THR A 15 -6.69 27.58 4.97
N ARG A 16 -5.81 28.59 4.90
CA ARG A 16 -4.83 28.74 3.81
C ARG A 16 -3.42 28.65 4.36
N ILE A 17 -2.56 27.92 3.66
CA ILE A 17 -1.16 27.70 4.03
C ILE A 17 -0.29 28.10 2.84
N VAL A 18 0.75 28.90 3.09
CA VAL A 18 1.67 29.40 2.06
C VAL A 18 3.11 29.18 2.47
N LEU A 19 3.88 28.48 1.63
CA LEU A 19 5.32 28.39 1.75
C LEU A 19 5.97 29.48 0.88
N LYS A 20 6.69 30.40 1.52
CA LYS A 20 7.30 31.56 0.86
C LYS A 20 8.81 31.55 1.02
N SER A 21 9.52 31.85 -0.07
CA SER A 21 10.97 32.06 -0.07
C SER A 21 11.25 33.46 -0.62
N LYS A 22 11.87 34.33 0.20
CA LYS A 22 12.07 35.75 -0.10
C LYS A 22 10.77 36.46 -0.52
N SER A 23 10.62 36.77 -1.82
CA SER A 23 9.48 37.45 -2.44
C SER A 23 8.55 36.51 -3.21
N ASN A 24 8.90 35.23 -3.33
CA ASN A 24 8.20 34.28 -4.19
C ASN A 24 7.41 33.27 -3.36
N ILE A 25 6.23 32.91 -3.83
CA ILE A 25 5.43 31.81 -3.31
C ILE A 25 5.95 30.53 -3.97
N GLU A 26 6.35 29.55 -3.16
CA GLU A 26 6.76 28.24 -3.64
C GLU A 26 5.55 27.29 -3.70
N GLU A 27 4.71 27.30 -2.66
CA GLU A 27 3.57 26.41 -2.53
C GLU A 27 2.41 27.11 -1.82
N TYR A 28 1.19 26.76 -2.22
CA TYR A 28 -0.07 27.26 -1.68
C TYR A 28 -1.04 26.09 -1.54
N GLU A 29 -1.60 25.91 -0.35
CA GLU A 29 -2.62 24.92 -0.07
C GLU A 29 -3.79 25.58 0.68
N SER A 30 -5.01 25.16 0.37
CA SER A 30 -6.23 25.63 1.04
C SER A 30 -7.13 24.45 1.38
N GLU A 31 -7.57 24.38 2.62
CA GLU A 31 -8.50 23.37 3.10
C GLU A 31 -9.83 24.03 3.45
N ASN A 32 -10.93 23.49 2.93
CA ASN A 32 -12.29 23.92 3.24
C ASN A 32 -12.92 22.98 4.26
N THR A 33 -13.65 23.52 5.23
CA THR A 33 -14.30 22.74 6.30
C THR A 33 -15.31 21.72 5.78
N ASN A 34 -15.92 21.97 4.61
CA ASN A 34 -16.90 21.07 4.01
C ASN A 34 -16.28 19.92 3.19
N SER A 35 -14.99 19.99 2.85
CA SER A 35 -14.30 19.00 2.02
C SER A 35 -13.08 18.44 2.73
N LEU A 36 -13.31 17.67 3.79
CA LEU A 36 -12.24 16.98 4.51
C LEU A 36 -11.67 15.85 3.65
N ASN A 37 -10.35 15.91 3.40
CA ASN A 37 -9.65 14.85 2.74
C ASN A 37 -9.46 13.68 3.73
N ILE A 38 -10.02 12.52 3.39
CA ILE A 38 -9.92 11.32 4.23
C ILE A 38 -8.83 10.35 3.76
N LYS A 39 -8.17 10.68 2.64
CA LYS A 39 -7.11 9.85 2.06
C LYS A 39 -5.91 9.82 3.00
N SER A 40 -5.31 8.64 3.11
CA SER A 40 -4.24 8.28 4.01
C SER A 40 -4.59 8.31 5.50
N ASN A 41 -5.86 8.52 5.89
CA ASN A 41 -6.24 8.48 7.30
C ASN A 41 -6.26 7.04 7.82
N ILE A 42 -5.87 6.87 9.08
CA ILE A 42 -5.83 5.56 9.74
C ILE A 42 -6.99 5.46 10.74
N TYR A 43 -7.78 4.40 10.60
CA TYR A 43 -8.94 4.12 11.45
C TYR A 43 -8.83 2.75 12.12
N LEU A 44 -9.39 2.64 13.31
CA LEU A 44 -9.67 1.36 13.94
C LEU A 44 -11.03 0.84 13.43
N GLY A 45 -10.98 -0.08 12.47
CA GLY A 45 -12.15 -0.65 11.82
C GLY A 45 -12.54 -2.01 12.37
N LYS A 46 -13.82 -2.36 12.26
CA LYS A 46 -14.34 -3.70 12.57
C LYS A 46 -14.74 -4.41 11.29
N VAL A 47 -14.25 -5.63 11.08
CA VAL A 47 -14.64 -6.47 9.95
C VAL A 47 -16.14 -6.76 10.06
N SER A 48 -16.91 -6.27 9.08
CA SER A 48 -18.35 -6.51 9.00
C SER A 48 -18.64 -7.90 8.44
N ARG A 49 -18.01 -8.25 7.32
CA ARG A 49 -18.15 -9.56 6.67
C ARG A 49 -16.91 -9.88 5.85
N VAL A 50 -16.73 -11.16 5.55
CA VAL A 50 -15.66 -11.68 4.68
C VAL A 50 -16.31 -12.25 3.43
N GLU A 51 -15.78 -11.90 2.26
CA GLU A 51 -16.25 -12.34 0.95
C GLU A 51 -15.20 -13.26 0.31
N PRO A 52 -15.35 -14.60 0.42
CA PRO A 52 -14.38 -15.56 -0.12
C PRO A 52 -14.20 -15.43 -1.63
N SER A 53 -15.29 -15.14 -2.36
CA SER A 53 -15.27 -15.01 -3.83
C SER A 53 -14.40 -13.85 -4.29
N LEU A 54 -14.35 -12.76 -3.52
CA LEU A 54 -13.52 -11.60 -3.81
C LEU A 54 -12.13 -11.68 -3.17
N GLN A 55 -11.88 -12.68 -2.34
CA GLN A 55 -10.72 -12.74 -1.44
C GLN A 55 -10.53 -11.40 -0.70
N ALA A 56 -11.60 -10.91 -0.08
CA ALA A 56 -11.63 -9.60 0.57
C ALA A 56 -12.55 -9.57 1.79
N ALA A 57 -12.37 -8.56 2.63
CA ALA A 57 -13.21 -8.27 3.79
C ALA A 57 -13.80 -6.86 3.68
N PHE A 58 -15.05 -6.70 4.11
CA PHE A 58 -15.67 -5.39 4.25
C PHE A 58 -15.53 -4.90 5.69
N VAL A 59 -15.04 -3.68 5.86
CA VAL A 59 -14.65 -3.12 7.15
C VAL A 59 -15.51 -1.90 7.45
N ASN A 60 -16.17 -1.90 8.61
CA ASN A 60 -16.82 -0.71 9.12
C ASN A 60 -15.80 0.12 9.91
N TYR A 61 -15.49 1.31 9.41
CA TYR A 61 -14.57 2.27 10.03
C TYR A 61 -15.27 3.58 10.44
N GLY A 62 -16.61 3.55 10.58
CA GLY A 62 -17.41 4.70 11.03
C GLY A 62 -18.03 5.55 9.92
N ARG A 63 -18.06 5.06 8.67
CA ARG A 63 -18.76 5.69 7.54
C ARG A 63 -19.97 4.87 7.12
N GLU A 64 -20.89 5.49 6.37
CA GLU A 64 -22.10 4.85 5.85
C GLU A 64 -21.78 3.65 4.94
N ARG A 65 -20.77 3.80 4.07
CA ARG A 65 -20.27 2.72 3.22
C ARG A 65 -19.08 2.04 3.89
N HIS A 66 -19.13 0.72 3.94
CA HIS A 66 -18.02 -0.09 4.44
C HIS A 66 -16.84 -0.01 3.48
N GLY A 67 -15.62 -0.01 4.04
CA GLY A 67 -14.38 -0.06 3.28
C GLY A 67 -14.17 -1.45 2.70
N PHE A 68 -13.54 -1.50 1.54
CA PHE A 68 -13.11 -2.75 0.92
C PHE A 68 -11.64 -2.99 1.28
N LEU A 69 -11.35 -4.16 1.84
CA LEU A 69 -9.99 -4.56 2.21
C LEU A 69 -9.65 -5.88 1.53
N ALA A 70 -8.76 -5.84 0.54
CA ALA A 70 -8.30 -7.03 -0.16
C ALA A 70 -7.41 -7.88 0.75
N PHE A 71 -7.42 -9.21 0.57
CA PHE A 71 -6.64 -10.12 1.40
C PHE A 71 -5.13 -9.84 1.35
N ASN A 72 -4.63 -9.45 0.18
CA ASN A 72 -3.20 -9.15 -0.02
C ASN A 72 -2.69 -7.97 0.82
N ASP A 73 -3.58 -7.07 1.23
CA ASP A 73 -3.26 -5.87 2.01
C ASP A 73 -3.37 -6.12 3.52
N ILE A 74 -3.84 -7.30 3.92
CA ILE A 74 -3.94 -7.68 5.33
C ILE A 74 -2.60 -8.23 5.80
N GLN A 75 -2.08 -7.68 6.90
CA GLN A 75 -0.86 -8.18 7.51
C GLN A 75 -1.09 -9.51 8.22
N SER A 76 -0.08 -10.39 8.19
CA SER A 76 -0.04 -11.69 8.86
C SER A 76 -0.33 -11.60 10.36
N ASP A 77 -0.02 -10.46 10.99
CA ASP A 77 -0.30 -10.22 12.40
C ASP A 77 -1.79 -10.21 12.75
N TYR A 78 -2.65 -9.90 11.79
CA TYR A 78 -4.10 -9.96 11.95
C TYR A 78 -4.66 -11.37 11.67
N TYR A 79 -3.84 -12.36 11.29
CA TYR A 79 -4.36 -13.70 11.02
C TYR A 79 -4.71 -14.42 12.32
N GLN A 80 -5.92 -14.95 12.39
CA GLN A 80 -6.39 -15.84 13.44
C GLN A 80 -5.95 -17.28 13.13
N ILE A 81 -4.68 -17.58 13.40
CA ILE A 81 -4.05 -18.88 13.19
C ILE A 81 -3.32 -19.34 14.47
N PRO A 82 -2.99 -20.64 14.59
CA PRO A 82 -2.17 -21.13 15.68
C PRO A 82 -0.83 -20.37 15.80
N THR A 83 -0.32 -20.28 17.02
CA THR A 83 0.90 -19.54 17.33
C THR A 83 2.13 -20.09 16.61
N GLU A 84 2.20 -21.40 16.40
CA GLU A 84 3.25 -22.07 15.64
C GLU A 84 3.27 -21.57 14.19
N ASP A 85 2.13 -21.63 13.50
CA ASP A 85 1.99 -21.17 12.12
C ASP A 85 2.32 -19.66 12.01
N LYS A 86 1.90 -18.85 12.98
CA LYS A 86 2.20 -17.41 13.00
C LYS A 86 3.71 -17.14 13.06
N LYS A 87 4.45 -17.88 13.90
CA LYS A 87 5.91 -17.76 14.01
C LYS A 87 6.62 -18.21 12.73
N GLU A 88 6.14 -19.26 12.09
CA GLU A 88 6.68 -19.71 10.80
C GLU A 88 6.50 -18.64 9.72
N LEU A 89 5.30 -18.05 9.64
CA LEU A 89 5.03 -16.95 8.71
C LEU A 89 5.94 -15.76 8.96
N GLN A 90 6.10 -15.32 10.20
CA GLN A 90 6.99 -14.20 10.54
C GLN A 90 8.44 -14.47 10.10
N LYS A 91 8.97 -15.67 10.36
CA LYS A 91 10.32 -16.06 9.90
C LYS A 91 10.44 -16.05 8.38
N THR A 92 9.40 -16.49 7.66
CA THR A 92 9.41 -16.44 6.18
C THR A 92 9.34 -15.02 5.66
N GLU A 93 8.55 -14.15 6.29
CA GLU A 93 8.42 -12.73 5.93
C GLU A 93 9.72 -11.96 6.20
N GLU A 94 10.41 -12.26 7.31
CA GLU A 94 11.74 -11.72 7.62
C GLU A 94 12.77 -12.11 6.55
N LYS A 95 12.84 -13.38 6.16
CA LYS A 95 13.72 -13.84 5.08
C LYS A 95 13.42 -13.16 3.75
N ILE A 96 12.13 -13.02 3.41
CA ILE A 96 11.71 -12.27 2.21
C ILE A 96 12.20 -10.82 2.28
N ARG A 97 12.14 -10.20 3.46
CA ARG A 97 12.58 -8.82 3.67
C ARG A 97 14.10 -8.69 3.54
N GLU A 98 14.86 -9.66 4.04
CA GLU A 98 16.32 -9.73 3.88
C GLU A 98 16.69 -9.91 2.40
N ASP A 99 16.11 -10.89 1.71
CA ASP A 99 16.32 -11.13 0.28
C ASP A 99 15.98 -9.89 -0.58
N LEU A 100 14.95 -9.13 -0.18
CA LEU A 100 14.57 -7.89 -0.87
C LEU A 100 15.60 -6.79 -0.68
N LYS A 101 16.18 -6.66 0.53
CA LYS A 101 17.24 -5.68 0.82
C LYS A 101 18.50 -5.98 0.01
N GLU A 102 18.94 -7.24 0.02
CA GLU A 102 20.12 -7.67 -0.76
C GLU A 102 19.96 -7.35 -2.25
N LYS A 103 18.78 -7.65 -2.83
CA LYS A 103 18.50 -7.33 -4.24
C LYS A 103 18.39 -5.85 -4.54
N THR A 104 17.95 -5.02 -3.60
CA THR A 104 17.95 -3.57 -3.81
C THR A 104 19.37 -3.00 -3.79
N GLU A 105 20.25 -3.55 -2.95
CA GLU A 105 21.66 -3.16 -2.88
C GLU A 105 22.44 -3.55 -4.16
N ASP A 106 22.14 -4.72 -4.74
CA ASP A 106 22.75 -5.17 -6.01
C ASP A 106 22.35 -4.34 -7.25
N ASN A 107 21.24 -3.59 -7.18
CA ASN A 107 20.72 -2.81 -8.33
C ASN A 107 21.22 -1.36 -8.37
N GLU A 108 21.92 -0.86 -7.34
CA GLU A 108 22.55 0.48 -7.39
C GLU A 108 23.87 0.50 -8.20
N ILE A 109 24.38 -0.67 -8.63
CA ILE A 109 25.54 -0.79 -9.50
C ILE A 109 25.14 -1.49 -10.80
N LYS A 110 24.46 -0.78 -11.72
CA LYS A 110 24.45 -1.04 -13.18
C LYS A 110 23.59 0.00 -13.92
N THR A 111 24.18 1.16 -14.24
CA THR A 111 23.90 1.84 -15.52
C THR A 111 24.45 0.99 -16.69
N PRO A 112 23.87 1.11 -17.89
CA PRO A 112 23.41 -0.05 -18.65
C PRO A 112 24.37 -0.46 -19.74
N GLU A 113 24.77 -1.73 -19.77
CA GLU A 113 25.15 -2.42 -21.00
C GLU A 113 25.18 -3.92 -20.75
N SER A 114 24.61 -4.69 -21.67
CA SER A 114 24.64 -6.16 -21.76
C SER A 114 23.93 -6.98 -20.67
N PHE A 115 22.60 -7.13 -20.81
CA PHE A 115 21.94 -8.43 -20.60
C PHE A 115 20.89 -8.60 -21.69
N LYS A 116 21.36 -9.06 -22.85
CA LYS A 116 20.56 -9.89 -23.75
C LYS A 116 20.50 -11.29 -23.11
N ASP A 117 19.45 -12.02 -23.47
CA ASP A 117 19.21 -13.44 -23.18
C ASP A 117 18.48 -13.71 -21.85
N ASP A 118 17.15 -13.52 -21.89
CA ASP A 118 16.22 -14.66 -21.93
C ASP A 118 14.78 -14.15 -21.77
N LEU A 119 14.19 -13.65 -22.88
CA LEU A 119 12.76 -13.46 -23.02
C LEU A 119 12.24 -14.55 -23.95
N ASN A 120 11.80 -15.66 -23.37
CA ASN A 120 10.96 -16.62 -24.07
C ASN A 120 9.73 -16.96 -23.19
N VAL A 121 8.76 -16.06 -23.18
CA VAL A 121 7.35 -16.38 -22.91
C VAL A 121 6.52 -15.60 -23.93
N ASN A 122 5.93 -16.36 -24.84
CA ASN A 122 5.12 -15.88 -25.96
C ASN A 122 3.91 -15.04 -25.51
N ASN A 123 3.61 -14.08 -26.39
CA ASN A 123 2.57 -13.06 -26.33
C ASN A 123 1.15 -13.63 -26.19
N ASN A 124 0.29 -12.90 -25.47
CA ASN A 124 -0.89 -12.22 -26.05
C ASN A 124 -1.75 -11.60 -24.94
N ILE A 125 -1.82 -10.26 -24.91
CA ILE A 125 -3.04 -9.46 -24.71
C ILE A 125 -2.70 -8.04 -25.22
N ASN A 126 -3.41 -7.62 -26.27
CA ASN A 126 -3.48 -6.24 -26.71
C ASN A 126 -4.35 -5.44 -25.72
N GLU A 127 -3.90 -4.26 -25.29
CA GLU A 127 -4.59 -2.98 -25.56
C GLU A 127 -3.94 -1.78 -24.84
N ARG A 128 -3.58 -0.79 -25.67
CA ARG A 128 -3.74 0.68 -25.56
C ARG A 128 -3.09 1.47 -24.40
N VAL A 129 -2.24 2.38 -24.89
CA VAL A 129 -1.59 3.57 -24.33
C VAL A 129 -2.36 4.32 -23.23
N GLY A 130 -1.67 4.57 -22.12
CA GLY A 130 -1.82 5.71 -21.22
C GLY A 130 -0.48 5.96 -20.53
N GLU A 131 0.10 7.14 -20.69
CA GLU A 131 1.35 7.53 -20.04
C GLU A 131 1.18 7.51 -18.52
N ASP A 132 1.87 6.61 -17.83
CA ASP A 132 1.66 6.40 -16.40
C ASP A 132 3.00 6.27 -15.67
N LYS A 133 3.22 7.14 -14.68
CA LYS A 133 4.38 7.13 -13.75
C LYS A 133 4.37 5.89 -12.81
N ASN A 134 3.69 4.82 -13.21
CA ASN A 134 3.35 3.61 -12.45
C ASN A 134 4.31 2.43 -12.68
N SER A 135 5.45 2.62 -13.35
CA SER A 135 6.35 1.51 -13.72
C SER A 135 7.09 0.90 -12.53
N ASN A 136 7.51 1.70 -11.54
CA ASN A 136 8.31 1.22 -10.40
C ASN A 136 7.48 0.43 -9.36
N THR A 137 6.25 0.86 -9.07
CA THR A 137 5.34 0.17 -8.13
C THR A 137 5.00 -1.24 -8.64
N ASN A 138 4.80 -1.37 -9.94
CA ASN A 138 4.50 -2.65 -10.58
C ASN A 138 5.67 -3.65 -10.53
N GLN A 139 6.92 -3.20 -10.45
CA GLN A 139 8.08 -4.10 -10.39
C GLN A 139 8.31 -4.64 -8.98
N SER A 140 8.21 -3.80 -7.95
CA SER A 140 8.39 -4.22 -6.56
C SER A 140 7.31 -5.22 -6.12
N GLU A 141 6.06 -5.01 -6.53
CA GLU A 141 4.96 -5.95 -6.30
C GLU A 141 5.22 -7.30 -6.97
N LYS A 142 5.66 -7.31 -8.24
CA LYS A 142 6.02 -8.55 -8.95
C LYS A 142 7.16 -9.32 -8.27
N ILE A 143 8.17 -8.61 -7.76
CA ILE A 143 9.29 -9.24 -7.04
C ILE A 143 8.80 -9.84 -5.72
N ARG A 144 7.97 -9.09 -4.97
CA ARG A 144 7.37 -9.56 -3.72
C ARG A 144 6.47 -10.78 -3.95
N GLU A 145 5.69 -10.81 -5.02
CA GLU A 145 4.88 -11.98 -5.40
C GLU A 145 5.73 -13.20 -5.76
N LYS A 146 6.79 -13.02 -6.55
CA LYS A 146 7.73 -14.12 -6.88
C LYS A 146 8.38 -14.69 -5.61
N LEU A 147 8.75 -13.83 -4.67
CA LEU A 147 9.30 -14.26 -3.38
C LEU A 147 8.25 -14.96 -2.53
N LYS A 148 7.03 -14.41 -2.39
CA LYS A 148 5.91 -15.08 -1.69
C LYS A 148 5.63 -16.47 -2.27
N ASN A 149 5.69 -16.63 -3.60
CA ASN A 149 5.52 -17.92 -4.26
C ASN A 149 6.68 -18.88 -3.96
N ARG A 150 7.93 -18.39 -3.97
CA ARG A 150 9.13 -19.17 -3.61
C ARG A 150 9.06 -19.72 -2.19
N TYR A 151 8.55 -18.92 -1.26
CA TYR A 151 8.41 -19.28 0.14
C TYR A 151 7.05 -19.95 0.47
N GLY A 152 6.19 -20.23 -0.52
CA GLY A 152 4.94 -20.95 -0.32
C GLY A 152 3.89 -20.21 0.53
N VAL A 153 3.95 -18.87 0.60
CA VAL A 153 3.19 -18.04 1.55
C VAL A 153 1.68 -17.99 1.21
N ARG A 154 1.24 -18.49 0.05
CA ARG A 154 -0.19 -18.64 -0.30
C ARG A 154 -0.86 -19.85 0.38
N LYS A 155 -0.48 -20.15 1.63
CA LYS A 155 -1.00 -21.32 2.38
C LYS A 155 -2.46 -21.15 2.81
N TYR A 156 -2.94 -19.90 2.95
CA TYR A 156 -4.24 -19.61 3.56
C TYR A 156 -5.20 -18.87 2.64
N ARG A 157 -6.49 -19.11 2.82
CA ARG A 157 -7.57 -18.31 2.23
C ARG A 157 -8.11 -17.32 3.26
N ILE A 158 -8.63 -16.17 2.81
CA ILE A 158 -9.08 -15.12 3.74
C ILE A 158 -10.11 -15.62 4.77
N GLN A 159 -11.05 -16.49 4.38
CA GLN A 159 -12.08 -17.01 5.27
C GLN A 159 -11.54 -17.94 6.38
N GLU A 160 -10.34 -18.47 6.20
CA GLU A 160 -9.67 -19.30 7.20
C GLU A 160 -9.06 -18.43 8.30
N VAL A 161 -8.49 -17.28 7.93
CA VAL A 161 -7.64 -16.47 8.80
C VAL A 161 -8.27 -15.17 9.31
N ILE A 162 -9.31 -14.66 8.65
CA ILE A 162 -10.05 -13.46 9.09
C ILE A 162 -11.50 -13.83 9.41
N LYS A 163 -12.01 -13.27 10.51
CA LYS A 163 -13.39 -13.51 10.95
C LYS A 163 -14.19 -12.20 11.06
N PRO A 164 -15.52 -12.24 10.81
CA PRO A 164 -16.40 -11.13 11.14
C PRO A 164 -16.28 -10.73 12.61
N GLY A 165 -16.34 -9.42 12.87
CA GLY A 165 -16.22 -8.84 14.19
C GLY A 165 -14.79 -8.57 14.67
N GLN A 166 -13.78 -9.04 13.94
CA GLN A 166 -12.38 -8.73 14.22
C GLN A 166 -12.09 -7.23 14.05
N VAL A 167 -11.23 -6.70 14.92
CA VAL A 167 -10.78 -5.29 14.87
C VAL A 167 -9.43 -5.23 14.16
N ILE A 168 -9.30 -4.30 13.22
CA ILE A 168 -8.11 -4.12 12.39
C ILE A 168 -7.85 -2.63 12.14
N LEU A 169 -6.59 -2.24 12.00
CA LEU A 169 -6.24 -0.89 11.52
C LEU A 169 -6.34 -0.85 10.00
N VAL A 170 -7.03 0.17 9.47
CA VAL A 170 -7.17 0.39 8.04
C VAL A 170 -6.74 1.80 7.67
N GLN A 171 -6.04 1.92 6.56
CA GLN A 171 -5.74 3.19 5.91
C GLN A 171 -6.73 3.38 4.76
N VAL A 172 -7.42 4.53 4.72
CA VAL A 172 -8.43 4.87 3.69
C VAL A 172 -7.86 5.91 2.75
#